data_AF-A0A975WBJ1-F1
#
_entry.id   AF-A0A975WBJ1-F1
#
_cell.length_a   1.000
_cell.length_b   1.000
_cell.length_c   1.000
_cell.angle_alpha   90.00
_cell.angle_beta   90.00
_cell.angle_gamma   90.00
#
_symmetry.space_group_name_H-M   'P 1'
#
loop_
_entity.id
_entity.type
_entity.pdbx_description
1 polymer ?
#
loop_
_entity_poly.entity_id
_entity_poly.type
_entity_poly.pdbx_seq_one_letter_code
_entity_poly.pdbx_strand_id
1 'polypeptide(L)'
;MKRLILPLVAGLGLAACGNVVETFTSKSVTFDGVSFRGKAAAANKADRRDFVATVGPASRSMVGAREAVQYQGTRYCILNFGVSDIAWEISPEAEELPMENDRIVLKGRCLE
;
A
#
# COMPACT_ATOMS: atom_id res chain seq x y z
N MET A 1 -18.59 -4.65 -59.78
CA MET A 1 -17.19 -4.53 -59.33
C MET A 1 -17.22 -4.13 -57.86
N LYS A 2 -17.13 -5.12 -56.97
CA LYS A 2 -17.53 -5.02 -55.55
C LYS A 2 -16.27 -5.11 -54.67
N ARG A 3 -15.97 -3.99 -54.00
CA ARG A 3 -15.35 -3.83 -52.67
C ARG A 3 -14.23 -4.80 -52.27
N LEU A 4 -13.00 -4.30 -52.25
CA LEU A 4 -11.89 -4.84 -51.46
C LEU A 4 -11.35 -3.70 -50.57
N ILE A 5 -11.76 -3.69 -49.30
CA ILE A 5 -11.22 -2.83 -48.25
C ILE A 5 -11.06 -3.68 -46.97
N LEU A 6 -9.84 -3.69 -46.42
CA LEU A 6 -9.40 -4.07 -45.05
C LEU A 6 -9.57 -5.54 -44.60
N PRO A 7 -8.69 -6.10 -43.73
CA PRO A 7 -8.13 -5.40 -42.56
C PRO A 7 -6.62 -5.58 -42.28
N LEU A 8 -5.94 -4.46 -41.99
CA LEU A 8 -4.61 -4.39 -41.37
C LEU A 8 -4.72 -3.61 -40.05
N VAL A 9 -5.49 -4.10 -39.08
CA VAL A 9 -5.59 -3.49 -37.74
C VAL A 9 -5.89 -4.58 -36.71
N ALA A 10 -4.89 -5.37 -36.30
CA ALA A 10 -5.10 -6.42 -35.28
C ALA A 10 -3.87 -6.66 -34.38
N GLY A 11 -3.13 -5.61 -33.98
CA GLY A 11 -1.85 -5.79 -33.28
C GLY A 11 -1.54 -4.93 -32.04
N LEU A 12 -2.37 -3.98 -31.63
CA LEU A 12 -1.97 -2.95 -30.64
C LEU A 12 -2.69 -3.01 -29.28
N GLY A 13 -3.12 -4.19 -28.82
CA GLY A 13 -3.99 -4.31 -27.64
C GLY A 13 -3.34 -4.54 -26.27
N LEU A 14 -2.07 -4.94 -26.17
CA LEU A 14 -1.56 -5.60 -24.95
C LEU A 14 -0.64 -4.76 -24.04
N ALA A 15 -0.36 -3.49 -24.37
CA ALA A 15 0.57 -2.66 -23.59
C ALA A 15 -0.05 -1.93 -22.39
N ALA A 16 -1.35 -2.10 -22.09
CA ALA A 16 -2.04 -1.24 -21.13
C ALA A 16 -1.98 -1.71 -19.65
N CYS A 17 -1.68 -2.98 -19.37
CA CYS A 17 -1.75 -3.49 -17.98
C CYS A 17 -0.50 -3.26 -17.12
N GLY A 18 0.64 -2.86 -17.70
CA GLY A 18 1.88 -2.64 -16.95
C GLY A 18 1.90 -1.36 -16.10
N ASN A 19 1.22 -0.31 -16.57
CA ASN A 19 1.29 1.04 -15.97
C ASN A 19 0.48 1.18 -14.66
N VAL A 20 -0.39 0.22 -14.36
CA VAL A 20 -1.23 0.24 -13.16
C VAL A 20 -0.38 0.11 -11.89
N VAL A 21 0.65 -0.75 -11.92
CA VAL A 21 1.56 -0.98 -10.78
C VAL A 21 2.44 0.24 -10.49
N GLU A 22 2.91 0.95 -11.53
CA GLU A 22 3.68 2.18 -11.38
C GLU A 22 2.85 3.32 -10.77
N THR A 23 1.56 3.42 -11.14
CA THR A 23 0.66 4.44 -10.59
C THR A 23 0.42 4.22 -9.09
N PHE A 24 0.32 2.96 -8.64
CA PHE A 24 0.20 2.59 -7.22
C PHE A 24 1.46 2.86 -6.39
N THR A 25 2.58 3.13 -7.04
CA THR A 25 3.88 3.34 -6.37
C THR A 25 4.32 4.81 -6.37
N SER A 26 3.87 5.61 -7.33
CA SER A 26 4.42 6.96 -7.58
C SER A 26 3.60 8.13 -7.02
N LYS A 27 2.33 7.95 -6.65
CA LYS A 27 1.51 9.04 -6.08
C LYS A 27 1.68 9.15 -4.56
N SER A 28 2.00 10.36 -4.09
CA SER A 28 1.96 10.67 -2.66
C SER A 28 0.51 10.76 -2.19
N VAL A 29 0.09 9.85 -1.31
CA VAL A 29 -1.22 9.89 -0.67
C VAL A 29 -1.18 10.86 0.52
N THR A 30 -2.23 11.66 0.68
CA THR A 30 -2.44 12.54 1.83
C THR A 30 -3.53 11.99 2.71
N PHE A 31 -3.35 12.10 4.03
CA PHE A 31 -4.30 11.70 5.06
C PHE A 31 -4.53 12.89 5.96
N ASP A 32 -5.80 13.22 6.24
CA ASP A 32 -6.15 14.45 6.96
C ASP A 32 -5.46 15.71 6.37
N GLY A 33 -5.38 15.79 5.03
CA GLY A 33 -4.70 16.88 4.31
C GLY A 33 -3.17 16.90 4.43
N VAL A 34 -2.57 15.93 5.12
CA VAL A 34 -1.12 15.86 5.37
C VAL A 34 -0.48 14.69 4.61
N SER A 35 0.68 14.94 4.00
CA SER A 35 1.53 13.86 3.47
C SER A 35 2.44 13.31 4.57
N PHE A 36 2.41 11.99 4.76
CA PHE A 36 3.21 11.29 5.75
C PHE A 36 4.32 10.46 5.10
N ARG A 37 5.47 10.38 5.79
CA ARG A 37 6.55 9.46 5.40
C ARG A 37 6.27 8.11 6.04
N GLY A 38 5.87 7.14 5.23
CA GLY A 38 5.53 5.79 5.65
C GLY A 38 6.38 4.73 4.96
N LYS A 39 6.58 3.60 5.63
CA LYS A 39 7.10 2.36 5.02
C LYS A 39 6.54 1.15 5.74
N ALA A 40 6.47 0.03 5.04
CA ALA A 40 6.24 -1.28 5.62
C ALA A 40 7.28 -2.27 5.10
N ALA A 41 7.82 -3.10 5.98
CA ALA A 41 8.88 -4.06 5.66
C ALA A 41 8.68 -5.37 6.43
N ALA A 42 9.18 -6.47 5.87
CA ALA A 42 9.14 -7.77 6.53
C ALA A 42 9.85 -7.71 7.89
N ALA A 43 9.21 -8.24 8.93
CA ALA A 43 9.80 -8.37 10.25
C ALA A 43 10.87 -9.47 10.28
N ASN A 44 10.66 -10.53 9.48
CA ASN A 44 11.58 -11.63 9.30
C ASN A 44 11.79 -11.90 7.79
N LYS A 45 13.02 -12.26 7.38
CA LYS A 45 13.29 -12.65 5.99
C LYS A 45 12.75 -14.04 5.65
N ALA A 46 12.64 -14.95 6.63
CA ALA A 46 12.15 -16.31 6.44
C ALA A 46 10.63 -16.34 6.25
N ASP A 47 9.89 -15.55 7.02
CA ASP A 47 8.46 -15.34 6.85
C ASP A 47 8.19 -13.86 6.60
N ARG A 48 7.92 -13.55 5.32
CA ARG A 48 7.63 -12.19 4.87
C ARG A 48 6.18 -11.78 5.11
N ARG A 49 5.31 -12.69 5.58
CA ARG A 49 3.92 -12.33 5.90
C ARG A 49 3.85 -11.48 7.16
N ASP A 50 4.78 -11.68 8.08
CA ASP A 50 4.97 -10.80 9.24
C ASP A 50 5.71 -9.53 8.83
N PHE A 51 5.15 -8.37 9.14
CA PHE A 51 5.70 -7.09 8.76
C PHE A 51 5.59 -6.05 9.88
N VAL A 52 6.40 -5.00 9.73
CA VAL A 52 6.33 -3.79 10.55
C VAL A 52 6.04 -2.60 9.65
N ALA A 53 4.94 -1.88 9.92
CA ALA A 53 4.58 -0.63 9.29
C ALA A 53 4.93 0.54 10.21
N THR A 54 5.54 1.59 9.63
CA THR A 54 5.98 2.75 10.39
C THR A 54 5.65 4.04 9.66
N VAL A 55 5.00 4.99 10.34
CA VAL A 55 4.56 6.27 9.77
C VAL A 55 4.83 7.43 10.72
N GLY A 56 5.23 8.58 10.16
CA GLY A 56 5.29 9.83 10.91
C GLY A 56 5.78 11.01 10.05
N PRO A 57 5.96 12.20 10.63
CA PRO A 57 5.74 12.52 12.05
C PRO A 57 4.27 12.49 12.45
N ALA A 58 3.93 11.83 13.56
CA ALA A 58 2.55 11.66 14.04
C ALA A 58 1.97 12.96 14.63
N SER A 59 2.83 13.79 15.21
CA SER A 59 2.53 15.14 15.71
C SER A 59 1.86 16.08 14.69
N ARG A 60 2.00 15.82 13.38
CA ARG A 60 1.33 16.63 12.34
C ARG A 60 -0.17 16.40 12.26
N SER A 61 -0.61 15.18 12.53
CA SER A 61 -2.01 14.80 12.73
C SER A 61 -2.03 13.33 13.15
N MET A 62 -2.47 13.06 14.38
CA MET A 62 -2.57 11.69 14.90
C MET A 62 -3.61 10.86 14.12
N VAL A 63 -4.68 11.51 13.66
CA VAL A 63 -5.72 10.87 12.84
C VAL A 63 -5.15 10.49 11.48
N GLY A 64 -4.51 11.43 10.78
CA GLY A 64 -3.90 11.15 9.48
C GLY A 64 -2.75 10.13 9.58
N ALA A 65 -1.96 10.15 10.66
CA ALA A 65 -0.89 9.19 10.88
C ALA A 65 -1.41 7.76 11.09
N ARG A 66 -2.55 7.62 11.79
CA ARG A 66 -3.25 6.34 11.99
C ARG A 66 -3.71 5.75 10.66
N GLU A 67 -4.42 6.53 9.85
CA GLU A 67 -4.85 6.09 8.52
C GLU A 67 -3.67 5.74 7.62
N ALA A 68 -2.63 6.56 7.65
CA ALA A 68 -1.42 6.35 6.87
C ALA A 68 -0.69 5.05 7.26
N VAL A 69 -0.62 4.66 8.54
CA VAL A 69 0.05 3.40 8.93
C VAL A 69 -0.75 2.17 8.49
N GLN A 70 -2.07 2.24 8.58
CA GLN A 70 -2.96 1.20 8.07
C GLN A 70 -2.81 1.05 6.54
N TYR A 71 -2.74 2.18 5.82
CA TYR A 71 -2.47 2.19 4.39
C TYR A 71 -1.14 1.51 4.04
N GLN A 72 -0.06 1.77 4.80
CA GLN A 72 1.24 1.13 4.55
C GLN A 72 1.18 -0.39 4.72
N GLY A 73 0.49 -0.89 5.75
CA GLY A 73 0.29 -2.33 5.93
C GLY A 73 -0.53 -2.96 4.81
N THR A 74 -1.66 -2.33 4.45
CA THR A 74 -2.54 -2.80 3.38
C THR A 74 -1.78 -2.86 2.05
N ARG A 75 -1.05 -1.78 1.72
CA ARG A 75 -0.21 -1.72 0.53
C ARG A 75 0.87 -2.80 0.53
N TYR A 76 1.48 -3.09 1.68
CA TYR A 76 2.46 -4.16 1.80
C TYR A 76 1.87 -5.52 1.45
N CYS A 77 0.73 -5.88 2.04
CA CYS A 77 0.10 -7.18 1.79
C CYS A 77 -0.38 -7.33 0.35
N ILE A 78 -0.95 -6.28 -0.25
CA ILE A 78 -1.39 -6.29 -1.65
C ILE A 78 -0.19 -6.50 -2.58
N LEU A 79 0.91 -5.75 -2.37
CA LEU A 79 2.06 -5.80 -3.27
C LEU A 79 2.88 -7.09 -3.15
N ASN A 80 2.89 -7.73 -1.98
CA ASN A 80 3.70 -8.94 -1.76
C ASN A 80 2.90 -10.25 -1.90
N PHE A 81 1.61 -10.23 -1.57
CA PHE A 81 0.80 -11.44 -1.45
C PHE A 81 -0.57 -11.35 -2.15
N GLY A 82 -0.96 -10.18 -2.67
CA GLY A 82 -2.24 -10.00 -3.36
C GLY A 82 -3.47 -9.99 -2.42
N VAL A 83 -3.26 -9.80 -1.12
CA VAL A 83 -4.30 -9.80 -0.08
C VAL A 83 -4.34 -8.46 0.66
N SER A 84 -5.50 -8.07 1.17
CA SER A 84 -5.66 -6.85 1.98
C SER A 84 -5.85 -7.11 3.46
N ASP A 85 -6.21 -8.33 3.83
CA ASP A 85 -6.59 -8.67 5.21
C ASP A 85 -5.34 -8.87 6.06
N ILE A 86 -5.36 -8.25 7.25
CA ILE A 86 -4.21 -8.18 8.14
C ILE A 86 -4.64 -8.54 9.56
N ALA A 87 -3.97 -9.52 10.15
CA ALA A 87 -3.99 -9.73 11.59
C ALA A 87 -2.98 -8.78 12.24
N TRP A 88 -3.47 -7.68 12.79
CA TRP A 88 -2.66 -6.71 13.53
C TRP A 88 -2.41 -7.17 14.97
N GLU A 89 -1.19 -7.00 15.48
CA GLU A 89 -0.91 -7.22 16.91
C GLU A 89 -1.62 -6.16 17.78
N ILE A 90 -1.59 -4.91 17.33
CA ILE A 90 -2.36 -3.79 17.88
C ILE A 90 -3.13 -3.18 16.72
N SER A 91 -4.47 -3.11 16.85
CA SER A 91 -5.32 -2.54 15.82
C SER A 91 -4.95 -1.08 15.54
N PRO A 92 -4.91 -0.63 14.27
CA PRO A 92 -4.80 0.78 13.94
C PRO A 92 -5.88 1.64 14.62
N GLU A 93 -7.05 1.08 14.92
CA GLU A 93 -8.16 1.77 15.59
C GLU A 93 -8.06 1.77 17.12
N ALA A 94 -7.02 1.16 17.70
CA ALA A 94 -6.79 1.20 19.13
C ALA A 94 -6.65 2.66 19.62
N GLU A 95 -7.13 2.91 20.84
CA GLU A 95 -7.14 4.25 21.45
C GLU A 95 -5.72 4.79 21.61
N GLU A 96 -4.81 3.96 22.12
CA GLU A 96 -3.39 4.24 22.21
C GLU A 96 -2.62 3.41 21.18
N LEU A 97 -1.69 4.07 20.49
CA LEU A 97 -0.83 3.43 19.50
C LEU A 97 0.63 3.45 19.96
N PRO A 98 1.39 2.37 19.74
CA PRO A 98 2.83 2.36 19.99
C PRO A 98 3.52 3.41 19.13
N MET A 99 4.30 4.26 19.79
CA MET A 99 5.06 5.33 19.15
C MET A 99 6.55 5.21 19.43
N GLU A 100 7.36 5.51 18.42
CA GLU A 100 8.81 5.60 18.51
C GLU A 100 9.28 6.84 17.74
N ASN A 101 9.94 7.79 18.42
CA ASN A 101 10.49 8.99 17.79
C ASN A 101 9.47 9.77 16.92
N ASP A 102 8.28 10.02 17.47
CA ASP A 102 7.16 10.68 16.76
C ASP A 102 6.65 9.90 15.53
N ARG A 103 6.75 8.57 15.58
CA ARG A 103 6.24 7.68 14.52
C ARG A 103 5.40 6.58 15.12
N ILE A 104 4.25 6.29 14.50
CA ILE A 104 3.46 5.11 14.83
C ILE A 104 4.15 3.87 14.27
N VAL A 105 4.29 2.82 15.07
CA VAL A 105 4.96 1.56 14.69
C VAL A 105 4.01 0.39 14.94
N LEU A 106 3.39 -0.15 13.90
CA LEU A 106 2.49 -1.31 14.02
C LEU A 106 3.09 -2.56 13.41
N LYS A 107 2.82 -3.69 14.05
CA LYS A 107 3.15 -5.02 13.54
C LYS A 107 1.88 -5.73 13.09
N GLY A 108 1.97 -6.44 11.98
CA GLY A 108 0.87 -7.22 11.47
C GLY A 108 1.33 -8.40 10.62
N ARG A 109 0.38 -9.28 10.33
CA ARG A 109 0.55 -10.44 9.46
C ARG A 109 -0.46 -10.42 8.34
N CYS A 110 -0.01 -10.57 7.09
CA CYS A 110 -0.90 -10.71 5.94
C CYS A 110 -1.61 -12.07 5.95
N LEU A 111 -2.95 -12.07 5.93
CA LEU A 111 -3.78 -13.27 5.92
C LEU A 111 -3.87 -13.89 4.50
N GLU A 112 -4.26 -15.16 4.39
CA GLU A 112 -4.37 -15.90 3.11
C GLU A 112 -5.76 -15.82 2.51
#